data_AF-S7NCK6-F1
#
_entry.id   AF-S7NCK6-F1
#
_cell.length_a   1.000
_cell.length_b   1.000
_cell.length_c   1.000
_cell.angle_alpha   90.00
_cell.angle_beta   90.00
_cell.angle_gamma   90.00
#
_symmetry.space_group_name_H-M   'P 1'
#
loop_
_entity.id
_entity.type
_entity.pdbx_description
1 polymer ?
#
loop_
_entity_poly.entity_id
_entity_poly.type
_entity_poly.pdbx_seq_one_letter_code
_entity_poly.pdbx_strand_id
1 'polypeptide(L)'
;MIAQRMANRAFRAQEWRTAGRGAGKVETPSLFSCSEKHLETLEVRLESREEIPGREARTEPPDGQQDSECNRNKEKTLGKEVLLLMQALNTLSTPEEKLAALCKKYADLLEESRNVQKQMKILQKKQAQIVKEKVHLQSEHSKAILARSKLESLCRELQRHNKTLKEENVQQAREEEERRKEATAHFQITLNEIQAQLEQHDIHNARLRQENIELGEKLKKLIEQYSMREEHIDKVFKHKEVQQQLVDVKLHQTSQLIKEADEKHQREREFLLKEATESRHKYEQMRQQEVQLKQQLSLYMDKFEEFQTTMAKSNELFTTFRQEMEKMTKKIKKLEKETILWRTKWENNNKALLQMAEEKTVRDKEYKAFQIKLERLEKLCRALQTERNELNEKVEVLKEQVSGKVAGAKLAPRVTQPCAALASKELNTAWNSGAGVPMVAAPKAAKEKPAAHKAASLGTGPTIESVD
;
A
#
# COMPACT_ATOMS: atom_id res chain seq x y z
N MET A 1 27.67 20.38 -3.31
CA MET A 1 28.34 20.40 -4.64
C MET A 1 27.56 21.14 -5.73
N ILE A 2 26.26 20.88 -5.96
CA ILE A 2 25.52 21.43 -7.12
C ILE A 2 25.52 22.97 -7.16
N ALA A 3 25.24 23.65 -6.04
CA ALA A 3 25.27 25.12 -5.96
C ALA A 3 26.62 25.72 -6.39
N GLN A 4 27.75 25.13 -5.99
CA GLN A 4 29.09 25.56 -6.38
C GLN A 4 29.32 25.53 -7.90
N ARG A 5 28.75 24.51 -8.58
CA ARG A 5 28.82 24.39 -10.05
C ARG A 5 27.95 25.41 -10.76
N MET A 6 26.83 25.84 -10.16
CA MET A 6 26.02 26.95 -10.70
C MET A 6 26.70 28.31 -10.51
N ALA A 7 27.29 28.58 -9.33
CA ALA A 7 28.05 29.80 -9.09
C ALA A 7 29.20 29.98 -10.09
N ASN A 8 30.01 28.93 -10.31
CA ASN A 8 31.13 28.97 -11.27
C ASN A 8 30.66 29.11 -12.74
N ARG A 9 29.43 28.71 -13.09
CA ARG A 9 28.84 28.99 -14.41
C ARG A 9 28.35 30.44 -14.52
N ALA A 10 27.74 30.99 -13.46
CA ALA A 10 27.28 32.37 -13.44
C ALA A 10 28.44 33.36 -13.59
N PHE A 11 29.56 33.13 -12.88
CA PHE A 11 30.76 33.96 -12.96
C PHE A 11 31.33 34.02 -14.39
N ARG A 12 31.53 32.87 -15.03
CA ARG A 12 31.98 32.80 -16.44
C ARG A 12 31.00 33.48 -17.41
N ALA A 13 29.69 33.39 -17.17
CA ALA A 13 28.66 34.06 -17.98
C ALA A 13 28.60 35.60 -17.76
N GLN A 14 29.43 36.14 -16.87
CA GLN A 14 29.63 37.57 -16.63
C GLN A 14 30.94 38.07 -17.25
N GLU A 15 32.03 37.29 -17.17
CA GLU A 15 33.31 37.56 -17.87
C GLU A 15 33.13 37.68 -19.40
N TRP A 16 32.40 36.75 -20.01
CA TRP A 16 32.10 36.82 -21.45
C TRP A 16 31.22 38.03 -21.86
N ARG A 17 30.57 38.70 -20.90
CA ARG A 17 29.76 39.91 -21.13
C ARG A 17 30.50 41.23 -20.87
N THR A 18 31.69 41.18 -20.28
CA THR A 18 32.59 42.33 -20.13
C THR A 18 33.66 42.36 -21.22
N ALA A 19 34.15 41.19 -21.68
CA ALA A 19 35.11 41.10 -22.79
C ALA A 19 34.61 41.66 -24.13
N GLY A 20 33.28 41.73 -24.33
CA GLY A 20 32.65 42.19 -25.58
C GLY A 20 32.58 43.71 -25.82
N ARG A 21 33.26 44.55 -25.03
CA ARG A 21 33.29 46.02 -25.20
C ARG A 21 34.72 46.56 -25.21
N GLY A 22 35.39 46.41 -26.35
CA GLY A 22 36.79 46.84 -26.54
C GLY A 22 37.26 46.77 -27.99
N ALA A 23 36.52 47.38 -28.92
CA ALA A 23 36.92 47.53 -30.32
C ALA A 23 36.75 48.99 -30.77
N GLY A 24 37.74 49.50 -31.51
CA GLY A 24 37.95 50.93 -31.71
C GLY A 24 36.89 51.65 -32.55
N LYS A 25 36.58 52.88 -32.16
CA LYS A 25 35.90 53.87 -32.99
C LYS A 25 36.93 54.46 -33.95
N VAL A 26 36.98 53.97 -35.18
CA VAL A 26 37.91 54.48 -36.21
C VAL A 26 37.32 55.74 -36.86
N GLU A 27 38.15 56.76 -37.00
CA GLU A 27 37.77 58.06 -37.54
C GLU A 27 37.77 58.05 -39.08
N THR A 28 36.79 58.73 -39.69
CA THR A 28 36.76 58.97 -41.14
C THR A 28 37.53 60.26 -41.46
N PRO A 29 38.70 60.21 -42.12
CA PRO A 29 39.34 61.41 -42.64
C PRO A 29 38.55 61.98 -43.83
N SER A 30 38.65 63.29 -44.03
CA SER A 30 38.06 64.01 -45.16
C SER A 30 39.13 64.53 -46.12
N LEU A 31 38.70 65.06 -47.27
CA LEU A 31 39.50 65.54 -48.40
C LEU A 31 40.33 64.48 -49.15
N PHE A 32 40.04 64.32 -50.44
CA PHE A 32 40.74 65.18 -51.41
C PHE A 32 39.83 65.49 -52.60
N SER A 33 39.92 66.70 -53.13
CA SER A 33 39.40 67.03 -54.46
C SER A 33 40.56 67.05 -55.44
N CYS A 34 40.35 66.49 -56.63
CA CYS A 34 41.13 66.84 -57.80
C CYS A 34 40.18 67.02 -58.98
N SER A 35 40.46 68.02 -59.81
CA SER A 35 39.65 68.40 -60.96
C SER A 35 40.60 68.50 -62.14
N GLU A 36 40.35 67.74 -63.19
CA GLU A 36 41.09 67.88 -64.43
C GLU A 36 40.16 67.71 -65.64
N LYS A 37 40.52 68.37 -66.73
CA LYS A 37 39.70 68.56 -67.93
C LYS A 37 40.42 68.02 -69.15
N HIS A 38 39.69 67.98 -70.27
CA HIS A 38 40.16 67.71 -71.63
C HIS A 38 40.81 66.34 -71.85
N LEU A 39 40.22 65.60 -72.78
CA LEU A 39 40.97 65.47 -74.03
C LEU A 39 40.01 65.64 -75.21
N GLU A 40 40.37 66.59 -76.06
CA GLU A 40 39.58 67.10 -77.18
C GLU A 40 40.24 66.57 -78.45
N THR A 41 39.60 65.61 -79.11
CA THR A 41 40.17 64.97 -80.32
C THR A 41 39.73 65.73 -81.56
N LEU A 42 40.66 66.53 -82.09
CA LEU A 42 40.48 67.35 -83.28
C LEU A 42 40.30 66.54 -84.58
N GLU A 43 39.78 67.23 -85.59
CA GLU A 43 39.56 66.71 -86.94
C GLU A 43 40.84 66.19 -87.62
N VAL A 44 40.70 65.19 -88.50
CA VAL A 44 41.53 65.08 -89.71
C VAL A 44 40.61 65.15 -90.91
N ARG A 45 40.46 66.37 -91.44
CA ARG A 45 39.74 66.70 -92.67
C ARG A 45 40.58 66.27 -93.88
N LEU A 46 40.08 65.33 -94.67
CA LEU A 46 40.67 64.92 -95.96
C LEU A 46 39.75 65.28 -97.12
N GLU A 47 39.95 66.48 -97.65
CA GLU A 47 39.46 66.89 -98.97
C GLU A 47 40.49 66.59 -100.07
N SER A 48 40.06 66.71 -101.33
CA SER A 48 40.74 66.25 -102.55
C SER A 48 40.87 64.72 -102.65
N ARG A 49 40.64 64.10 -103.80
CA ARG A 49 41.00 64.56 -105.15
C ARG A 49 39.99 64.09 -106.22
N GLU A 50 39.80 64.90 -107.24
CA GLU A 50 39.00 64.55 -108.43
C GLU A 50 39.70 63.47 -109.29
N GLU A 51 38.95 62.52 -109.84
CA GLU A 51 39.38 61.74 -111.00
C GLU A 51 38.43 61.97 -112.17
N ILE A 52 38.99 62.43 -113.29
CA ILE A 52 38.28 62.69 -114.55
C ILE A 52 38.37 61.42 -115.41
N PRO A 53 37.24 60.83 -115.86
CA PRO A 53 37.26 59.76 -116.86
C PRO A 53 37.76 60.28 -118.22
N GLY A 54 39.07 60.12 -118.46
CA GLY A 54 39.73 60.52 -119.69
C GLY A 54 39.17 59.80 -120.92
N ARG A 55 38.74 60.58 -121.91
CA ARG A 55 38.10 60.12 -123.14
C ARG A 55 39.10 59.49 -124.11
N GLU A 56 39.29 58.17 -124.06
CA GLU A 56 40.09 57.45 -125.06
C GLU A 56 39.37 57.39 -126.42
N ALA A 57 39.78 58.24 -127.36
CA ALA A 57 39.41 58.13 -128.76
C ALA A 57 40.28 57.07 -129.44
N ARG A 58 39.65 56.04 -130.04
CA ARG A 58 40.34 55.14 -130.96
C ARG A 58 40.65 55.88 -132.27
N THR A 59 41.91 55.89 -132.67
CA THR A 59 42.35 56.29 -134.01
C THR A 59 43.08 55.12 -134.63
N GLU A 60 42.46 54.44 -135.60
CA GLU A 60 43.15 53.42 -136.40
C GLU A 60 44.03 54.09 -137.48
N PRO A 61 45.15 53.46 -137.88
CA PRO A 61 46.06 54.04 -138.86
C PRO A 61 45.49 53.94 -140.29
N PRO A 62 45.73 54.95 -141.16
CA PRO A 62 45.39 54.84 -142.57
C PRO A 62 46.40 53.92 -143.28
N ASP A 63 45.90 52.87 -143.94
CA ASP A 63 46.69 52.09 -144.89
C ASP A 63 46.66 52.75 -146.29
N GLY A 64 47.70 52.55 -147.09
CA GLY A 64 48.01 53.40 -148.25
C GLY A 64 47.60 52.83 -149.60
N GLN A 65 47.37 53.71 -150.59
CA GLN A 65 47.26 53.33 -152.01
C GLN A 65 47.58 54.49 -152.96
N GLN A 66 48.35 54.19 -154.01
CA GLN A 66 48.45 54.87 -155.32
C GLN A 66 48.88 56.36 -155.30
N ASP A 67 50.03 56.78 -155.84
CA ASP A 67 50.95 56.12 -156.79
C ASP A 67 50.28 55.70 -158.11
N SER A 68 49.87 56.70 -158.92
CA SER A 68 49.42 56.51 -160.32
C SER A 68 49.69 57.70 -161.27
N GLU A 69 49.69 58.96 -160.82
CA GLU A 69 49.69 60.12 -161.74
C GLU A 69 51.04 60.48 -162.40
N CYS A 70 52.18 60.07 -161.81
CA CYS A 70 53.51 60.58 -162.20
C CYS A 70 53.95 60.21 -163.65
N ASN A 71 53.38 59.16 -164.26
CA ASN A 71 53.94 58.60 -165.50
C ASN A 71 53.47 59.28 -166.80
N ARG A 72 52.29 59.92 -166.85
CA ARG A 72 51.77 60.55 -168.10
C ARG A 72 52.52 61.80 -168.56
N ASN A 73 53.32 62.43 -167.69
CA ASN A 73 53.96 63.71 -168.00
C ASN A 73 55.35 63.58 -168.65
N LYS A 74 56.08 62.48 -168.40
CA LYS A 74 57.49 62.33 -168.82
C LYS A 74 57.64 62.31 -170.35
N GLU A 75 56.76 61.59 -171.02
CA GLU A 75 56.74 61.44 -172.48
C GLU A 75 56.47 62.77 -173.22
N LYS A 76 55.58 63.62 -172.66
CA LYS A 76 55.29 64.96 -173.20
C LYS A 76 56.41 65.98 -172.95
N THR A 77 57.24 65.78 -171.93
CA THR A 77 58.38 66.67 -171.63
C THR A 77 59.53 66.40 -172.60
N LEU A 78 59.93 65.13 -172.80
CA LEU A 78 60.98 64.77 -173.77
C LEU A 78 60.69 65.33 -175.18
N GLY A 79 59.44 65.23 -175.65
CA GLY A 79 59.05 65.77 -176.96
C GLY A 79 59.25 67.28 -177.12
N LYS A 80 59.18 68.06 -176.03
CA LYS A 80 59.48 69.51 -176.06
C LYS A 80 60.99 69.78 -175.98
N GLU A 81 61.72 69.00 -175.20
CA GLU A 81 63.18 69.13 -175.07
C GLU A 81 63.90 68.80 -176.38
N VAL A 82 63.45 67.79 -177.12
CA VAL A 82 63.98 67.46 -178.46
C VAL A 82 63.75 68.60 -179.46
N LEU A 83 62.59 69.25 -179.42
CA LEU A 83 62.28 70.42 -180.27
C LEU A 83 63.18 71.63 -179.94
N LEU A 84 63.35 71.95 -178.66
CA LEU A 84 64.24 73.03 -178.21
C LEU A 84 65.71 72.73 -178.55
N LEU A 85 66.16 71.48 -178.39
CA LEU A 85 67.50 71.06 -178.77
C LEU A 85 67.73 71.21 -180.29
N MET A 86 66.78 70.78 -181.11
CA MET A 86 66.89 70.90 -182.57
C MET A 86 66.84 72.36 -183.06
N GLN A 87 66.11 73.23 -182.35
CA GLN A 87 66.13 74.68 -182.63
C GLN A 87 67.49 75.32 -182.26
N ALA A 88 68.05 74.99 -181.10
CA ALA A 88 69.37 75.46 -180.68
C ALA A 88 70.52 74.93 -181.56
N LEU A 89 70.38 73.73 -182.13
CA LEU A 89 71.31 73.18 -183.11
C LEU A 89 71.18 73.84 -184.50
N ASN A 90 70.10 74.56 -184.79
CA ASN A 90 69.95 75.29 -186.06
C ASN A 90 70.50 76.72 -186.03
N THR A 91 70.70 77.32 -184.85
CA THR A 91 71.39 78.61 -184.70
C THR A 91 72.92 78.52 -184.81
N LEU A 92 73.49 77.32 -184.89
CA LEU A 92 74.91 77.06 -185.08
C LEU A 92 75.19 76.84 -186.58
N SER A 93 76.15 77.56 -187.15
CA SER A 93 76.39 77.56 -188.60
C SER A 93 77.45 76.56 -189.06
N THR A 94 78.31 76.08 -188.16
CA THR A 94 79.28 75.01 -188.46
C THR A 94 78.82 73.64 -187.94
N PRO A 95 79.23 72.51 -188.56
CA PRO A 95 78.87 71.18 -188.07
C PRO A 95 79.55 70.82 -186.73
N GLU A 96 80.74 71.36 -186.46
CA GLU A 96 81.51 71.06 -185.24
C GLU A 96 80.92 71.73 -183.99
N GLU A 97 80.36 72.94 -184.11
CA GLU A 97 79.59 73.57 -183.03
C GLU A 97 78.36 72.74 -182.63
N LYS A 98 77.64 72.17 -183.62
CA LYS A 98 76.48 71.29 -183.38
C LYS A 98 76.89 70.02 -182.63
N LEU A 99 78.04 69.45 -182.99
CA LEU A 99 78.60 68.28 -182.32
C LEU A 99 78.98 68.63 -180.86
N ALA A 100 79.67 69.75 -180.65
CA ALA A 100 80.07 70.22 -179.32
C ALA A 100 78.86 70.48 -178.39
N ALA A 101 77.79 71.08 -178.91
CA ALA A 101 76.54 71.30 -178.17
C ALA A 101 75.87 69.98 -177.75
N LEU A 102 75.84 68.98 -178.64
CA LEU A 102 75.34 67.63 -178.32
C LEU A 102 76.22 66.94 -177.28
N CYS A 103 77.55 66.93 -177.44
CA CYS A 103 78.48 66.36 -176.47
C CYS A 103 78.33 67.00 -175.08
N LYS A 104 78.16 68.33 -175.01
CA LYS A 104 77.87 69.03 -173.75
C LYS A 104 76.55 68.54 -173.14
N LYS A 105 75.47 68.47 -173.91
CA LYS A 105 74.17 68.01 -173.39
C LYS A 105 74.18 66.56 -172.88
N TYR A 106 74.96 65.67 -173.50
CA TYR A 106 75.18 64.32 -172.98
C TYR A 106 76.04 64.30 -171.70
N ALA A 107 77.01 65.21 -171.57
CA ALA A 107 77.78 65.38 -170.33
C ALA A 107 76.91 65.92 -169.18
N ASP A 108 76.09 66.95 -169.44
CA ASP A 108 75.13 67.52 -168.50
C ASP A 108 74.17 66.43 -167.97
N LEU A 109 73.60 65.61 -168.86
CA LEU A 109 72.73 64.47 -168.52
C LEU A 109 73.43 63.39 -167.70
N LEU A 110 74.71 63.11 -167.98
CA LEU A 110 75.52 62.17 -167.19
C LEU A 110 75.82 62.71 -165.79
N GLU A 111 76.08 64.00 -165.65
CA GLU A 111 76.26 64.65 -164.34
C GLU A 111 74.95 64.73 -163.56
N GLU A 112 73.83 65.06 -164.21
CA GLU A 112 72.51 65.06 -163.58
C GLU A 112 72.10 63.66 -163.13
N SER A 113 72.32 62.63 -163.95
CA SER A 113 72.15 61.22 -163.58
C SER A 113 73.00 60.83 -162.35
N ARG A 114 74.29 61.21 -162.35
CA ARG A 114 75.18 61.03 -161.18
C ARG A 114 74.68 61.77 -159.95
N ASN A 115 74.12 62.97 -160.10
CA ASN A 115 73.61 63.79 -158.99
C ASN A 115 72.29 63.25 -158.43
N VAL A 116 71.37 62.78 -159.27
CA VAL A 116 70.19 62.01 -158.85
C VAL A 116 70.63 60.73 -158.13
N GLN A 117 71.66 60.02 -158.60
CA GLN A 117 72.16 58.82 -157.92
C GLN A 117 72.87 59.13 -156.57
N LYS A 118 73.51 60.29 -156.42
CA LYS A 118 73.99 60.80 -155.12
C LYS A 118 72.80 61.07 -154.18
N GLN A 119 71.78 61.80 -154.64
CA GLN A 119 70.58 62.09 -153.85
C GLN A 119 69.83 60.83 -153.44
N MET A 120 69.66 59.86 -154.35
CA MET A 120 69.09 58.54 -154.07
C MET A 120 69.83 57.84 -152.91
N LYS A 121 71.17 57.83 -152.94
CA LYS A 121 71.99 57.26 -151.84
C LYS A 121 71.87 58.04 -150.52
N ILE A 122 71.65 59.35 -150.56
CA ILE A 122 71.42 60.17 -149.36
C ILE A 122 70.02 59.90 -148.78
N LEU A 123 68.99 59.86 -149.61
CA LEU A 123 67.61 59.56 -149.22
C LEU A 123 67.49 58.12 -148.69
N GLN A 124 68.13 57.15 -149.35
CA GLN A 124 68.18 55.76 -148.89
C GLN A 124 68.88 55.61 -147.53
N LYS A 125 69.96 56.39 -147.28
CA LYS A 125 70.58 56.47 -145.94
C LYS A 125 69.65 57.10 -144.90
N LYS A 126 68.94 58.18 -145.23
CA LYS A 126 67.94 58.80 -144.34
C LYS A 126 66.78 57.85 -144.05
N GLN A 127 66.28 57.13 -145.05
CA GLN A 127 65.24 56.11 -144.89
C GLN A 127 65.71 54.98 -143.95
N ALA A 128 66.91 54.45 -144.16
CA ALA A 128 67.49 53.43 -143.29
C ALA A 128 67.70 53.92 -141.84
N GLN A 129 68.03 55.21 -141.65
CA GLN A 129 68.15 55.83 -140.33
C GLN A 129 66.78 55.99 -139.66
N ILE A 130 65.78 56.53 -140.36
CA ILE A 130 64.39 56.69 -139.86
C ILE A 130 63.78 55.32 -139.52
N VAL A 131 64.08 54.26 -140.29
CA VAL A 131 63.65 52.89 -139.97
C VAL A 131 64.30 52.39 -138.67
N LYS A 132 65.60 52.64 -138.45
CA LYS A 132 66.28 52.30 -137.18
C LYS A 132 65.69 53.07 -136.00
N GLU A 133 65.46 54.37 -136.16
CA GLU A 133 64.87 55.24 -135.14
C GLU A 133 63.44 54.81 -134.80
N LYS A 134 62.62 54.47 -135.82
CA LYS A 134 61.29 53.88 -135.63
C LYS A 134 61.35 52.58 -134.82
N VAL A 135 62.23 51.64 -135.18
CA VAL A 135 62.39 50.37 -134.46
C VAL A 135 62.87 50.59 -133.03
N HIS A 136 63.80 51.52 -132.80
CA HIS A 136 64.27 51.86 -131.46
C HIS A 136 63.14 52.47 -130.61
N LEU A 137 62.43 53.48 -131.12
CA LEU A 137 61.29 54.10 -130.42
C LEU A 137 60.15 53.10 -130.16
N GLN A 138 59.89 52.18 -131.11
CA GLN A 138 58.95 51.07 -130.87
C GLN A 138 59.43 50.17 -129.72
N SER A 139 60.73 49.84 -129.66
CA SER A 139 61.28 49.01 -128.56
C SER A 139 61.21 49.72 -127.20
N GLU A 140 61.47 51.04 -127.13
CA GLU A 140 61.32 51.81 -125.89
C GLU A 140 59.85 51.96 -125.49
N HIS A 141 58.94 52.14 -126.45
CA HIS A 141 57.51 52.16 -126.21
C HIS A 141 57.00 50.82 -125.65
N SER A 142 57.44 49.68 -126.20
CA SER A 142 57.14 48.35 -125.65
C SER A 142 57.66 48.17 -124.22
N LYS A 143 58.89 48.61 -123.92
CA LYS A 143 59.44 48.61 -122.55
C LYS A 143 58.60 49.49 -121.61
N ALA A 144 58.20 50.68 -122.06
CA ALA A 144 57.37 51.60 -121.28
C ALA A 144 55.97 51.02 -120.99
N ILE A 145 55.35 50.33 -121.95
CA ILE A 145 54.08 49.61 -121.73
C ILE A 145 54.25 48.51 -120.68
N LEU A 146 55.30 47.69 -120.77
CA LEU A 146 55.59 46.63 -119.79
C LEU A 146 55.86 47.20 -118.39
N ALA A 147 56.60 48.30 -118.30
CA ALA A 147 56.83 49.01 -117.04
C ALA A 147 55.53 49.59 -116.46
N ARG A 148 54.68 50.22 -117.28
CA ARG A 148 53.36 50.73 -116.88
C ARG A 148 52.47 49.60 -116.37
N SER A 149 52.39 48.48 -117.09
CA SER A 149 51.59 47.31 -116.71
C SER A 149 52.06 46.70 -115.39
N LYS A 150 53.39 46.59 -115.18
CA LYS A 150 53.96 46.11 -113.91
C LYS A 150 53.65 47.05 -112.75
N LEU A 151 53.80 48.37 -112.93
CA LEU A 151 53.45 49.37 -111.91
C LEU A 151 51.95 49.37 -111.62
N GLU A 152 51.09 49.28 -112.63
CA GLU A 152 49.64 49.22 -112.46
C GLU A 152 49.22 47.96 -111.68
N SER A 153 49.83 46.81 -111.98
CA SER A 153 49.61 45.57 -111.23
C SER A 153 50.03 45.71 -109.76
N LEU A 154 51.21 46.27 -109.49
CA LEU A 154 51.71 46.53 -108.13
C LEU A 154 50.84 47.55 -107.38
N CYS A 155 50.36 48.60 -108.04
CA CYS A 155 49.43 49.57 -107.44
C CYS A 155 48.09 48.91 -107.08
N ARG A 156 47.52 48.08 -107.97
CA ARG A 156 46.29 47.32 -107.70
C ARG A 156 46.48 46.31 -106.55
N GLU A 157 47.65 45.68 -106.47
CA GLU A 157 47.99 44.72 -105.42
C GLU A 157 48.21 45.41 -104.05
N LEU A 158 48.94 46.53 -104.03
CA LEU A 158 49.10 47.37 -102.85
C LEU A 158 47.76 47.95 -102.36
N GLN A 159 46.86 48.34 -103.29
CA GLN A 159 45.50 48.76 -102.96
C GLN A 159 44.67 47.62 -102.35
N ARG A 160 44.75 46.39 -102.89
CA ARG A 160 44.11 45.21 -102.26
C ARG A 160 44.67 44.97 -100.86
N HIS A 161 45.99 44.93 -100.69
CA HIS A 161 46.60 44.70 -99.38
C HIS A 161 46.26 45.81 -98.36
N ASN A 162 46.20 47.08 -98.78
CA ASN A 162 45.74 48.18 -97.92
C ASN A 162 44.25 48.09 -97.58
N LYS A 163 43.42 47.55 -98.48
CA LYS A 163 42.00 47.29 -98.21
C LYS A 163 41.85 46.14 -97.20
N THR A 164 42.47 44.99 -97.48
CA THR A 164 42.44 43.81 -96.61
C THR A 164 42.99 44.12 -95.22
N LEU A 165 44.13 44.80 -95.10
CA LEU A 165 44.70 45.17 -93.80
C LEU A 165 43.79 46.12 -92.99
N LYS A 166 43.02 47.00 -93.66
CA LYS A 166 41.98 47.82 -93.00
C LYS A 166 40.78 47.00 -92.56
N GLU A 167 40.32 46.07 -93.40
CA GLU A 167 39.21 45.16 -93.07
C GLU A 167 39.60 44.23 -91.90
N GLU A 168 40.82 43.70 -91.90
CA GLU A 168 41.42 42.93 -90.80
C GLU A 168 41.57 43.76 -89.53
N ASN A 169 42.06 45.00 -89.59
CA ASN A 169 42.17 45.86 -88.39
C ASN A 169 40.79 46.17 -87.79
N VAL A 170 39.78 46.48 -88.62
CA VAL A 170 38.40 46.71 -88.15
C VAL A 170 37.78 45.44 -87.58
N GLN A 171 38.05 44.28 -88.17
CA GLN A 171 37.56 43.00 -87.67
C GLN A 171 38.24 42.59 -86.36
N GLN A 172 39.57 42.70 -86.27
CA GLN A 172 40.33 42.43 -85.05
C GLN A 172 39.92 43.37 -83.90
N ALA A 173 39.66 44.65 -84.19
CA ALA A 173 39.14 45.60 -83.19
C ALA A 173 37.76 45.19 -82.67
N ARG A 174 36.84 44.75 -83.55
CA ARG A 174 35.53 44.22 -83.14
C ARG A 174 35.66 42.99 -82.26
N GLU A 175 36.49 42.02 -82.65
CA GLU A 175 36.71 40.82 -81.86
C GLU A 175 37.37 41.11 -80.51
N GLU A 176 38.26 42.11 -80.42
CA GLU A 176 38.83 42.52 -79.14
C GLU A 176 37.84 43.31 -78.26
N GLU A 177 36.84 43.97 -78.86
CA GLU A 177 35.73 44.58 -78.14
C GLU A 177 34.69 43.53 -77.68
N GLU A 178 34.43 42.50 -78.51
CA GLU A 178 33.58 41.35 -78.16
C GLU A 178 34.21 40.53 -77.03
N ARG A 179 35.50 40.16 -77.11
CA ARG A 179 36.21 39.50 -75.99
C ARG A 179 36.19 40.34 -74.69
N ARG A 180 36.26 41.67 -74.77
CA ARG A 180 36.07 42.55 -73.60
C ARG A 180 34.64 42.48 -73.05
N LYS A 181 33.62 42.47 -73.90
CA LYS A 181 32.22 42.32 -73.49
C LYS A 181 31.96 40.95 -72.86
N GLU A 182 32.46 39.87 -73.46
CA GLU A 182 32.37 38.50 -72.94
C GLU A 182 33.05 38.36 -71.57
N ALA A 183 34.30 38.85 -71.42
CA ALA A 183 34.99 38.85 -70.15
C ALA A 183 34.25 39.66 -69.07
N THR A 184 33.73 40.84 -69.44
CA THR A 184 32.94 41.69 -68.52
C THR A 184 31.64 41.01 -68.11
N ALA A 185 30.93 40.38 -69.05
CA ALA A 185 29.72 39.61 -68.78
C ALA A 185 30.01 38.40 -67.87
N HIS A 186 31.10 37.66 -68.12
CA HIS A 186 31.52 36.56 -67.25
C HIS A 186 31.84 37.04 -65.83
N PHE A 187 32.60 38.13 -65.65
CA PHE A 187 32.85 38.68 -64.32
C PHE A 187 31.56 39.10 -63.62
N GLN A 188 30.61 39.72 -64.34
CA GLN A 188 29.32 40.11 -63.76
C GLN A 188 28.46 38.89 -63.39
N ILE A 189 28.45 37.83 -64.21
CA ILE A 189 27.76 36.57 -63.90
C ILE A 189 28.36 35.93 -62.64
N THR A 190 29.69 35.78 -62.58
CA THR A 190 30.36 35.19 -61.40
C THR A 190 30.15 36.04 -60.13
N LEU A 191 30.14 37.37 -60.23
CA LEU A 191 29.79 38.24 -59.10
C LEU A 191 28.34 38.03 -58.63
N ASN A 192 27.39 37.95 -59.57
CA ASN A 192 25.98 37.68 -59.26
C ASN A 192 25.79 36.29 -58.63
N GLU A 193 26.52 35.28 -59.10
CA GLU A 193 26.51 33.92 -58.52
C GLU A 193 27.09 33.88 -57.10
N ILE A 194 28.21 34.55 -56.86
CA ILE A 194 28.81 34.70 -55.52
C ILE A 194 27.84 35.41 -54.57
N GLN A 195 27.19 36.49 -55.02
CA GLN A 195 26.21 37.21 -54.22
C GLN A 195 24.97 36.34 -53.94
N ALA A 196 24.45 35.61 -54.94
CA ALA A 196 23.34 34.69 -54.75
C ALA A 196 23.68 33.54 -53.76
N GLN A 197 24.92 33.06 -53.74
CA GLN A 197 25.38 32.07 -52.75
C GLN A 197 25.47 32.68 -51.34
N LEU A 198 25.93 33.92 -51.19
CA LEU A 198 25.91 34.66 -49.93
C LEU A 198 24.47 34.85 -49.41
N GLU A 199 23.56 35.29 -50.26
CA GLU A 199 22.14 35.47 -49.92
C GLU A 199 21.47 34.14 -49.55
N GLN A 200 21.75 33.04 -50.28
CA GLN A 200 21.28 31.70 -49.91
C GLN A 200 21.86 31.23 -48.57
N HIS A 201 23.14 31.47 -48.30
CA HIS A 201 23.77 31.14 -47.03
C HIS A 201 23.13 31.92 -45.87
N ASP A 202 22.88 33.21 -46.03
CA ASP A 202 22.26 34.03 -44.98
C ASP A 202 20.79 33.66 -44.75
N ILE A 203 20.04 33.31 -45.81
CA ILE A 203 18.69 32.72 -45.68
C ILE A 203 18.74 31.38 -44.94
N HIS A 204 19.71 30.51 -45.23
CA HIS A 204 19.87 29.24 -44.52
C HIS A 204 20.25 29.45 -43.05
N ASN A 205 21.15 30.38 -42.76
CA ASN A 205 21.58 30.74 -41.41
C ASN A 205 20.42 31.36 -40.61
N ALA A 206 19.58 32.18 -41.25
CA ALA A 206 18.34 32.70 -40.66
C ALA A 206 17.34 31.58 -40.30
N ARG A 207 17.16 30.57 -41.17
CA ARG A 207 16.35 29.37 -40.86
C ARG A 207 16.91 28.61 -39.66
N LEU A 208 18.21 28.32 -39.64
CA LEU A 208 18.86 27.65 -38.51
C LEU A 208 18.70 28.42 -37.19
N ARG A 209 18.76 29.76 -37.22
CA ARG A 209 18.48 30.60 -36.04
C ARG A 209 17.02 30.47 -35.58
N GLN A 210 16.06 30.51 -36.51
CA GLN A 210 14.64 30.34 -36.23
C GLN A 210 14.33 28.95 -35.64
N GLU A 211 14.88 27.88 -36.24
CA GLU A 211 14.74 26.50 -35.74
C GLU A 211 15.31 26.35 -34.32
N ASN A 212 16.46 26.97 -34.02
CA ASN A 212 17.01 26.98 -32.67
C ASN A 212 16.12 27.74 -31.66
N ILE A 213 15.49 28.85 -32.06
CA ILE A 213 14.52 29.57 -31.22
C ILE A 213 13.31 28.67 -30.92
N GLU A 214 12.74 28.03 -31.94
CA GLU A 214 11.61 27.13 -31.76
C GLU A 214 11.94 25.90 -30.92
N LEU A 215 13.13 25.32 -31.06
CA LEU A 215 13.60 24.23 -30.21
C LEU A 215 13.77 24.70 -28.75
N GLY A 216 14.28 25.93 -28.55
CA GLY A 216 14.31 26.59 -27.24
C GLY A 216 12.92 26.79 -26.63
N GLU A 217 11.93 27.21 -27.42
CA GLU A 217 10.53 27.29 -26.97
C GLU A 217 9.93 25.92 -26.64
N LYS A 218 10.17 24.89 -27.48
CA LYS A 218 9.68 23.53 -27.27
C LYS A 218 10.25 22.96 -25.96
N LEU A 219 11.53 23.21 -25.67
CA LEU A 219 12.17 22.87 -24.39
C LEU A 219 11.59 23.67 -23.21
N LYS A 220 11.38 24.98 -23.36
CA LYS A 220 10.76 25.82 -22.31
C LYS A 220 9.35 25.30 -21.94
N LYS A 221 8.51 25.07 -22.95
CA LYS A 221 7.14 24.53 -22.79
C LYS A 221 7.15 23.15 -22.12
N LEU A 222 8.14 22.30 -22.41
CA LEU A 222 8.30 21.01 -21.75
C LEU A 222 8.70 21.14 -20.27
N ILE A 223 9.64 22.03 -19.94
CA ILE A 223 10.03 22.32 -18.54
C ILE A 223 8.84 22.86 -17.74
N GLU A 224 8.08 23.79 -18.33
CA GLU A 224 6.88 24.38 -17.73
C GLU A 224 5.80 23.31 -17.47
N GLN A 225 5.57 22.38 -18.41
CA GLN A 225 4.69 21.23 -18.19
C GLN A 225 5.18 20.29 -17.06
N TYR A 226 6.49 20.08 -16.90
CA TYR A 226 7.01 19.29 -15.78
C TYR A 226 6.82 20.01 -14.45
N SER A 227 7.09 21.31 -14.36
CA SER A 227 6.84 22.12 -13.16
C SER A 227 5.36 22.06 -12.73
N MET A 228 4.43 22.20 -13.68
CA MET A 228 2.99 22.10 -13.40
C MET A 228 2.55 20.69 -12.96
N ARG A 229 3.20 19.63 -13.47
CA ARG A 229 2.95 18.24 -13.02
C ARG A 229 3.52 17.99 -11.64
N GLU A 230 4.71 18.48 -11.35
CA GLU A 230 5.35 18.39 -10.04
C GLU A 230 4.50 19.09 -8.98
N GLU A 231 4.08 20.34 -9.22
CA GLU A 231 3.11 21.04 -8.38
C GLU A 231 1.80 20.28 -8.16
N HIS A 232 1.27 19.61 -9.19
CA HIS A 232 0.04 18.82 -9.07
C HIS A 232 0.24 17.58 -8.20
N ILE A 233 1.35 16.85 -8.39
CA ILE A 233 1.74 15.70 -7.55
C ILE A 233 1.89 16.16 -6.10
N ASP A 234 2.53 17.31 -5.86
CA ASP A 234 2.78 17.89 -4.55
C ASP A 234 1.46 18.27 -3.83
N LYS A 235 0.46 18.77 -4.58
CA LYS A 235 -0.90 19.06 -4.09
C LYS A 235 -1.67 17.77 -3.77
N VAL A 236 -1.57 16.74 -4.61
CA VAL A 236 -2.17 15.41 -4.35
C VAL A 236 -1.53 14.73 -3.14
N PHE A 237 -0.21 14.82 -2.99
CA PHE A 237 0.51 14.26 -1.84
C PHE A 237 0.06 14.92 -0.52
N LYS A 238 0.01 16.25 -0.46
CA LYS A 238 -0.50 16.99 0.70
C LYS A 238 -1.95 16.66 1.03
N HIS A 239 -2.80 16.46 0.01
CA HIS A 239 -4.17 15.99 0.23
C HIS A 239 -4.23 14.57 0.79
N LYS A 240 -3.36 13.66 0.34
CA LYS A 240 -3.28 12.29 0.84
C LYS A 240 -2.74 12.20 2.26
N GLU A 241 -1.73 13.00 2.59
CA GLU A 241 -1.19 13.15 3.95
C GLU A 241 -2.29 13.58 4.94
N VAL A 242 -3.06 14.63 4.62
CA VAL A 242 -4.18 15.08 5.46
C VAL A 242 -5.32 14.04 5.53
N GLN A 243 -5.57 13.27 4.47
CA GLN A 243 -6.51 12.14 4.53
C GLN A 243 -6.02 11.03 5.47
N GLN A 244 -4.72 10.70 5.46
CA GLN A 244 -4.13 9.70 6.35
C GLN A 244 -4.22 10.15 7.81
N GLN A 245 -3.79 11.37 8.12
CA GLN A 245 -3.88 11.95 9.46
C GLN A 245 -5.32 11.96 10.01
N LEU A 246 -6.33 12.23 9.16
CA LEU A 246 -7.75 12.16 9.55
C LEU A 246 -8.21 10.73 9.87
N VAL A 247 -7.68 9.72 9.18
CA VAL A 247 -7.95 8.30 9.47
C VAL A 247 -7.27 7.89 10.77
N ASP A 248 -6.01 8.27 10.97
CA ASP A 248 -5.22 7.93 12.16
C ASP A 248 -5.81 8.55 13.44
N VAL A 249 -6.26 9.81 13.38
CA VAL A 249 -6.95 10.46 14.50
C VAL A 249 -8.28 9.77 14.83
N LYS A 250 -9.05 9.34 13.82
CA LYS A 250 -10.29 8.57 14.05
C LYS A 250 -10.02 7.19 14.63
N LEU A 251 -8.99 6.50 14.16
CA LEU A 251 -8.56 5.20 14.69
C LEU A 251 -8.08 5.34 16.13
N HIS A 252 -7.35 6.41 16.46
CA HIS A 252 -6.93 6.69 17.83
C HIS A 252 -8.13 6.99 18.74
N GLN A 253 -9.09 7.81 18.28
CA GLN A 253 -10.31 8.13 19.02
C GLN A 253 -11.16 6.88 19.29
N THR A 254 -11.40 6.02 18.30
CA THR A 254 -12.15 4.77 18.51
C THR A 254 -11.40 3.80 19.41
N SER A 255 -10.07 3.68 19.24
CA SER A 255 -9.22 2.86 20.13
C SER A 255 -9.23 3.34 21.58
N GLN A 256 -9.33 4.66 21.81
CA GLN A 256 -9.46 5.24 23.15
C GLN A 256 -10.83 4.93 23.75
N LEU A 257 -11.92 5.15 23.01
CA LEU A 257 -13.29 4.87 23.47
C LEU A 257 -13.50 3.38 23.82
N ILE A 258 -12.89 2.46 23.05
CA ILE A 258 -12.89 1.02 23.37
C ILE A 258 -12.17 0.77 24.71
N LYS A 259 -10.95 1.29 24.90
CA LYS A 259 -10.21 1.15 26.17
C LYS A 259 -10.97 1.73 27.36
N GLU A 260 -11.56 2.91 27.22
CA GLU A 260 -12.35 3.54 28.28
C GLU A 260 -13.59 2.69 28.66
N ALA A 261 -14.22 2.05 27.68
CA ALA A 261 -15.32 1.11 27.90
C ALA A 261 -14.85 -0.21 28.54
N ASP A 262 -13.75 -0.80 28.06
CA ASP A 262 -13.15 -2.03 28.61
C ASP A 262 -12.71 -1.84 30.07
N GLU A 263 -11.99 -0.75 30.36
CA GLU A 263 -11.60 -0.39 31.72
C GLU A 263 -12.81 -0.14 32.62
N LYS A 264 -13.87 0.51 32.10
CA LYS A 264 -15.11 0.70 32.86
C LYS A 264 -15.78 -0.65 33.17
N HIS A 265 -15.93 -1.52 32.17
CA HIS A 265 -16.51 -2.84 32.34
C HIS A 265 -15.70 -3.69 33.33
N GLN A 266 -14.37 -3.64 33.26
CA GLN A 266 -13.49 -4.36 34.19
C GLN A 266 -13.62 -3.83 35.63
N ARG A 267 -13.71 -2.50 35.84
CA ARG A 267 -14.00 -1.91 37.17
C ARG A 267 -15.36 -2.36 37.72
N GLU A 268 -16.41 -2.35 36.89
CA GLU A 268 -17.76 -2.78 37.27
C GLU A 268 -17.79 -4.28 37.62
N ARG A 269 -17.09 -5.11 36.83
CA ARG A 269 -16.91 -6.55 37.06
C ARG A 269 -16.17 -6.84 38.36
N GLU A 270 -15.08 -6.12 38.64
CA GLU A 270 -14.31 -6.25 39.88
C GLU A 270 -15.11 -5.81 41.11
N PHE A 271 -15.89 -4.72 41.01
CA PHE A 271 -16.78 -4.26 42.05
C PHE A 271 -17.86 -5.31 42.38
N LEU A 272 -18.58 -5.81 41.36
CA LEU A 272 -19.64 -6.82 41.55
C LEU A 272 -19.07 -8.15 42.08
N LEU A 273 -17.89 -8.57 41.61
CA LEU A 273 -17.21 -9.75 42.13
C LEU A 273 -16.86 -9.58 43.62
N LYS A 274 -16.34 -8.40 44.01
CA LYS A 274 -16.05 -8.09 45.41
C LYS A 274 -17.31 -8.14 46.26
N GLU A 275 -18.38 -7.44 45.87
CA GLU A 275 -19.66 -7.43 46.60
C GLU A 275 -20.27 -8.84 46.74
N ALA A 276 -20.20 -9.66 45.68
CA ALA A 276 -20.64 -11.05 45.72
C ALA A 276 -19.79 -11.92 46.68
N THR A 277 -18.48 -11.70 46.75
CA THR A 277 -17.62 -12.43 47.72
C THR A 277 -17.85 -11.98 49.17
N GLU A 278 -18.04 -10.69 49.42
CA GLU A 278 -18.32 -10.15 50.76
C GLU A 278 -19.69 -10.59 51.28
N SER A 279 -20.73 -10.52 50.45
CA SER A 279 -22.09 -10.97 50.81
C SER A 279 -22.12 -12.49 51.08
N ARG A 280 -21.43 -13.29 50.26
CA ARG A 280 -21.24 -14.73 50.53
C ARG A 280 -20.52 -14.99 51.85
N HIS A 281 -19.51 -14.21 52.20
CA HIS A 281 -18.80 -14.37 53.48
C HIS A 281 -19.69 -14.02 54.68
N LYS A 282 -20.44 -12.91 54.61
CA LYS A 282 -21.45 -12.50 55.61
C LYS A 282 -22.52 -13.59 55.78
N TYR A 283 -23.02 -14.17 54.68
CA TYR A 283 -23.98 -15.27 54.71
C TYR A 283 -23.44 -16.52 55.41
N GLU A 284 -22.22 -16.96 55.05
CA GLU A 284 -21.63 -18.16 55.65
C GLU A 284 -21.31 -17.96 57.15
N GLN A 285 -20.94 -16.74 57.57
CA GLN A 285 -20.81 -16.38 58.98
C GLN A 285 -22.15 -16.48 59.74
N MET A 286 -23.24 -15.92 59.19
CA MET A 286 -24.58 -16.03 59.78
C MET A 286 -25.06 -17.48 59.85
N ARG A 287 -24.77 -18.28 58.82
CA ARG A 287 -25.08 -19.72 58.76
C ARG A 287 -24.31 -20.52 59.82
N GLN A 288 -23.06 -20.17 60.10
CA GLN A 288 -22.30 -20.76 61.21
C GLN A 288 -22.89 -20.41 62.57
N GLN A 289 -23.33 -19.16 62.77
CA GLN A 289 -24.05 -18.76 64.00
C GLN A 289 -25.40 -19.49 64.14
N GLU A 290 -26.16 -19.65 63.05
CA GLU A 290 -27.41 -20.41 63.03
C GLU A 290 -27.19 -21.88 63.45
N VAL A 291 -26.14 -22.52 62.95
CA VAL A 291 -25.75 -23.88 63.35
C VAL A 291 -25.37 -23.96 64.83
N GLN A 292 -24.58 -22.99 65.34
CA GLN A 292 -24.22 -22.92 66.76
C GLN A 292 -25.44 -22.73 67.67
N LEU A 293 -26.38 -21.86 67.30
CA LEU A 293 -27.62 -21.65 68.04
C LEU A 293 -28.54 -22.88 68.01
N LYS A 294 -28.62 -23.58 66.88
CA LYS A 294 -29.33 -24.88 66.77
C LYS A 294 -28.70 -25.97 67.64
N GLN A 295 -27.36 -26.01 67.73
CA GLN A 295 -26.65 -26.92 68.63
C GLN A 295 -26.92 -26.59 70.11
N GLN A 296 -26.94 -25.31 70.50
CA GLN A 296 -27.34 -24.90 71.85
C GLN A 296 -28.81 -25.27 72.14
N LEU A 297 -29.72 -25.05 71.20
CA LEU A 297 -31.13 -25.40 71.36
C LEU A 297 -31.32 -26.91 71.57
N SER A 298 -30.62 -27.76 70.78
CA SER A 298 -30.60 -29.21 70.98
C SER A 298 -30.13 -29.56 72.38
N LEU A 299 -28.97 -29.02 72.81
CA LEU A 299 -28.40 -29.27 74.14
C LEU A 299 -29.32 -28.82 75.29
N TYR A 300 -30.15 -27.80 75.10
CA TYR A 300 -31.19 -27.43 76.05
C TYR A 300 -32.44 -28.32 75.99
N MET A 301 -32.82 -28.84 74.82
CA MET A 301 -33.85 -29.88 74.70
C MET A 301 -33.42 -31.19 75.38
N ASP A 302 -32.21 -31.67 75.10
CA ASP A 302 -31.65 -32.89 75.68
C ASP A 302 -31.69 -32.80 77.23
N LYS A 303 -31.22 -31.68 77.79
CA LYS A 303 -31.31 -31.40 79.24
C LYS A 303 -32.75 -31.31 79.76
N PHE A 304 -33.68 -30.76 78.99
CA PHE A 304 -35.09 -30.71 79.40
C PHE A 304 -35.71 -32.10 79.42
N GLU A 305 -35.36 -32.97 78.47
CA GLU A 305 -35.76 -34.38 78.47
C GLU A 305 -35.11 -35.17 79.61
N GLU A 306 -33.85 -34.90 79.98
CA GLU A 306 -33.21 -35.42 81.19
C GLU A 306 -33.95 -34.98 82.47
N PHE A 307 -34.30 -33.69 82.58
CA PHE A 307 -35.07 -33.17 83.72
C PHE A 307 -36.47 -33.78 83.80
N GLN A 308 -37.20 -33.88 82.69
CA GLN A 308 -38.52 -34.51 82.63
C GLN A 308 -38.44 -36.00 82.97
N THR A 309 -37.44 -36.71 82.44
CA THR A 309 -37.18 -38.13 82.78
C THR A 309 -36.88 -38.30 84.27
N THR A 310 -36.14 -37.37 84.87
CA THR A 310 -35.80 -37.39 86.30
C THR A 310 -37.01 -37.04 87.17
N MET A 311 -37.83 -36.07 86.77
CA MET A 311 -39.10 -35.75 87.42
C MET A 311 -40.10 -36.90 87.33
N ALA A 312 -40.20 -37.59 86.19
CA ALA A 312 -41.05 -38.76 86.03
C ALA A 312 -40.65 -39.90 86.98
N LYS A 313 -39.35 -40.24 87.04
CA LYS A 313 -38.78 -41.21 88.00
C LYS A 313 -38.99 -40.79 89.45
N SER A 314 -38.85 -39.50 89.76
CA SER A 314 -39.09 -38.95 91.11
C SER A 314 -40.56 -39.10 91.53
N ASN A 315 -41.49 -38.76 90.64
CA ASN A 315 -42.93 -38.96 90.86
C ASN A 315 -43.28 -40.45 91.00
N GLU A 316 -42.69 -41.33 90.19
CA GLU A 316 -42.85 -42.77 90.32
C GLU A 316 -42.41 -43.24 91.73
N LEU A 317 -41.21 -42.85 92.18
CA LEU A 317 -40.72 -43.15 93.53
C LEU A 317 -41.65 -42.60 94.64
N PHE A 318 -42.19 -41.40 94.51
CA PHE A 318 -43.20 -40.90 95.46
C PHE A 318 -44.49 -41.72 95.45
N THR A 319 -44.93 -42.24 94.29
CA THR A 319 -46.09 -43.14 94.25
C THR A 319 -45.80 -44.52 94.83
N THR A 320 -44.61 -45.10 94.62
CA THR A 320 -44.25 -46.39 95.23
C THR A 320 -44.09 -46.24 96.74
N PHE A 321 -43.41 -45.21 97.25
CA PHE A 321 -43.35 -44.94 98.68
C PHE A 321 -44.73 -44.70 99.30
N ARG A 322 -45.65 -43.96 98.64
CA ARG A 322 -47.04 -43.84 99.12
C ARG A 322 -47.74 -45.20 99.21
N GLN A 323 -47.64 -46.02 98.18
CA GLN A 323 -48.21 -47.38 98.18
C GLN A 323 -47.59 -48.27 99.28
N GLU A 324 -46.30 -48.12 99.56
CA GLU A 324 -45.62 -48.87 100.64
C GLU A 324 -46.01 -48.37 102.03
N MET A 325 -46.10 -47.07 102.26
CA MET A 325 -46.62 -46.52 103.50
C MET A 325 -48.09 -46.93 103.72
N GLU A 326 -48.90 -47.02 102.67
CA GLU A 326 -50.25 -47.58 102.74
C GLU A 326 -50.25 -49.07 103.09
N LYS A 327 -49.42 -49.90 102.42
CA LYS A 327 -49.27 -51.34 102.73
C LYS A 327 -48.81 -51.53 104.17
N MET A 328 -47.85 -50.74 104.64
CA MET A 328 -47.34 -50.74 106.01
C MET A 328 -48.42 -50.31 107.01
N THR A 329 -49.17 -49.24 106.74
CA THR A 329 -50.29 -48.78 107.57
C THR A 329 -51.40 -49.84 107.65
N LYS A 330 -51.72 -50.52 106.53
CA LYS A 330 -52.67 -51.64 106.49
C LYS A 330 -52.16 -52.84 107.32
N LYS A 331 -50.85 -53.11 107.30
CA LYS A 331 -50.20 -54.15 108.13
C LYS A 331 -50.20 -53.79 109.62
N ILE A 332 -49.88 -52.54 109.98
CA ILE A 332 -49.96 -52.02 111.35
C ILE A 332 -51.39 -52.18 111.88
N LYS A 333 -52.41 -51.69 111.15
CA LYS A 333 -53.83 -51.83 111.53
C LYS A 333 -54.32 -53.28 111.65
N LYS A 334 -53.65 -54.25 110.99
CA LYS A 334 -53.92 -55.68 111.17
C LYS A 334 -53.28 -56.19 112.47
N LEU A 335 -52.01 -55.86 112.72
CA LEU A 335 -51.29 -56.22 113.94
C LEU A 335 -51.90 -55.58 115.20
N GLU A 336 -52.42 -54.35 115.12
CA GLU A 336 -53.16 -53.68 116.20
C GLU A 336 -54.44 -54.45 116.55
N LYS A 337 -55.24 -54.84 115.55
CA LYS A 337 -56.44 -55.67 115.74
C LYS A 337 -56.10 -57.03 116.34
N GLU A 338 -55.04 -57.67 115.86
CA GLU A 338 -54.55 -58.94 116.42
C GLU A 338 -54.07 -58.78 117.86
N THR A 339 -53.39 -57.67 118.17
CA THR A 339 -52.94 -57.34 119.54
C THR A 339 -54.11 -57.10 120.48
N ILE A 340 -55.15 -56.39 120.04
CA ILE A 340 -56.39 -56.21 120.82
C ILE A 340 -57.09 -57.56 121.04
N LEU A 341 -57.24 -58.38 119.99
CA LEU A 341 -57.83 -59.71 120.08
C LEU A 341 -57.08 -60.61 121.09
N TRP A 342 -55.75 -60.63 121.03
CA TRP A 342 -54.92 -61.41 121.96
C TRP A 342 -54.99 -60.87 123.39
N ARG A 343 -55.02 -59.54 123.57
CA ARG A 343 -55.23 -58.91 124.87
C ARG A 343 -56.58 -59.32 125.47
N THR A 344 -57.68 -59.19 124.74
CA THR A 344 -59.02 -59.57 125.22
C THR A 344 -59.15 -61.08 125.45
N LYS A 345 -58.49 -61.94 124.65
CA LYS A 345 -58.37 -63.38 124.94
C LYS A 345 -57.65 -63.64 126.26
N TRP A 346 -56.53 -62.95 126.51
CA TRP A 346 -55.77 -63.08 127.75
C TRP A 346 -56.54 -62.54 128.95
N GLU A 347 -57.18 -61.37 128.83
CA GLU A 347 -58.06 -60.78 129.86
C GLU A 347 -59.21 -61.72 130.22
N ASN A 348 -59.89 -62.30 129.24
CA ASN A 348 -60.97 -63.28 129.46
C ASN A 348 -60.47 -64.58 130.10
N ASN A 349 -59.30 -65.10 129.67
CA ASN A 349 -58.72 -66.29 130.28
C ASN A 349 -58.28 -66.05 131.73
N ASN A 350 -57.63 -64.91 132.00
CA ASN A 350 -57.23 -64.48 133.34
C ASN A 350 -58.45 -64.23 134.24
N LYS A 351 -59.55 -63.68 133.69
CA LYS A 351 -60.82 -63.50 134.40
C LYS A 351 -61.47 -64.84 134.74
N ALA A 352 -61.51 -65.80 133.82
CA ALA A 352 -61.98 -67.15 134.11
C ALA A 352 -61.11 -67.87 135.16
N LEU A 353 -59.79 -67.67 135.12
CA LEU A 353 -58.84 -68.22 136.07
C LEU A 353 -59.01 -67.59 137.47
N LEU A 354 -59.31 -66.28 137.55
CA LEU A 354 -59.73 -65.61 138.78
C LEU A 354 -61.05 -66.17 139.33
N GLN A 355 -62.06 -66.40 138.47
CA GLN A 355 -63.33 -67.01 138.90
C GLN A 355 -63.13 -68.42 139.46
N MET A 356 -62.31 -69.26 138.80
CA MET A 356 -61.95 -70.58 139.34
C MET A 356 -61.17 -70.49 140.67
N ALA A 357 -60.37 -69.44 140.87
CA ALA A 357 -59.71 -69.19 142.15
C ALA A 357 -60.71 -68.75 143.24
N GLU A 358 -61.65 -67.87 142.92
CA GLU A 358 -62.73 -67.45 143.82
C GLU A 358 -63.61 -68.64 144.25
N GLU A 359 -64.09 -69.44 143.29
CA GLU A 359 -64.84 -70.69 143.52
C GLU A 359 -64.07 -71.65 144.44
N LYS A 360 -62.76 -71.81 144.21
CA LYS A 360 -61.89 -72.60 145.10
C LYS A 360 -61.89 -72.02 146.52
N THR A 361 -61.72 -70.71 146.70
CA THR A 361 -61.73 -70.11 148.06
C THR A 361 -63.09 -70.23 148.75
N VAL A 362 -64.20 -70.28 148.01
CA VAL A 362 -65.53 -70.56 148.57
C VAL A 362 -65.58 -72.01 149.06
N ARG A 363 -65.17 -72.97 148.22
CA ARG A 363 -65.12 -74.40 148.58
C ARG A 363 -64.19 -74.66 149.78
N ASP A 364 -63.05 -73.97 149.86
CA ASP A 364 -62.13 -74.05 151.01
C ASP A 364 -62.73 -73.45 152.30
N LYS A 365 -63.57 -72.40 152.21
CA LYS A 365 -64.33 -71.83 153.36
C LYS A 365 -65.44 -72.77 153.81
N GLU A 366 -66.20 -73.33 152.88
CA GLU A 366 -67.23 -74.34 153.17
C GLU A 366 -66.64 -75.58 153.84
N TYR A 367 -65.53 -76.10 153.31
CA TYR A 367 -64.81 -77.22 153.89
C TYR A 367 -64.38 -76.93 155.34
N LYS A 368 -63.80 -75.75 155.61
CA LYS A 368 -63.48 -75.32 156.98
C LYS A 368 -64.72 -75.20 157.89
N ALA A 369 -65.85 -74.73 157.36
CA ALA A 369 -67.10 -74.68 158.11
C ALA A 369 -67.66 -76.07 158.45
N PHE A 370 -67.48 -77.07 157.57
CA PHE A 370 -67.76 -78.47 157.90
C PHE A 370 -66.78 -79.03 158.93
N GLN A 371 -65.47 -78.74 158.81
CA GLN A 371 -64.45 -79.14 159.77
C GLN A 371 -64.78 -78.66 161.20
N ILE A 372 -65.19 -77.40 161.36
CA ILE A 372 -65.58 -76.82 162.66
C ILE A 372 -66.86 -77.45 163.23
N LYS A 373 -67.84 -77.81 162.37
CA LYS A 373 -69.03 -78.57 162.80
C LYS A 373 -68.65 -79.98 163.29
N LEU A 374 -67.70 -80.62 162.60
CA LEU A 374 -67.19 -81.95 162.92
C LEU A 374 -66.42 -81.94 164.25
N GLU A 375 -65.53 -80.96 164.47
CA GLU A 375 -64.89 -80.74 165.77
C GLU A 375 -65.88 -80.50 166.92
N ARG A 376 -66.97 -79.75 166.68
CA ARG A 376 -68.01 -79.53 167.69
C ARG A 376 -68.74 -80.82 168.06
N LEU A 377 -69.09 -81.64 167.07
CA LEU A 377 -69.65 -82.98 167.29
C LEU A 377 -68.67 -83.89 168.04
N GLU A 378 -67.38 -83.86 167.67
CA GLU A 378 -66.35 -84.67 168.31
C GLU A 378 -66.12 -84.25 169.78
N LYS A 379 -66.11 -82.94 170.07
CA LYS A 379 -66.04 -82.40 171.44
C LYS A 379 -67.28 -82.78 172.26
N LEU A 380 -68.48 -82.78 171.66
CA LEU A 380 -69.71 -83.22 172.31
C LEU A 380 -69.67 -84.72 172.64
N CYS A 381 -69.20 -85.56 171.69
CA CYS A 381 -69.02 -86.99 171.92
C CYS A 381 -68.01 -87.26 173.05
N ARG A 382 -66.85 -86.57 173.04
CA ARG A 382 -65.84 -86.66 174.11
C ARG A 382 -66.41 -86.26 175.48
N ALA A 383 -67.23 -85.20 175.55
CA ALA A 383 -67.87 -84.77 176.80
C ALA A 383 -68.85 -85.83 177.36
N LEU A 384 -69.71 -86.39 176.50
CA LEU A 384 -70.61 -87.49 176.86
C LEU A 384 -69.83 -88.76 177.24
N GLN A 385 -68.65 -89.00 176.63
CA GLN A 385 -67.74 -90.07 177.02
C GLN A 385 -67.19 -89.87 178.45
N THR A 386 -66.88 -88.63 178.85
CA THR A 386 -66.42 -88.32 180.21
C THR A 386 -67.51 -88.48 181.26
N GLU A 387 -68.74 -88.01 181.05
CA GLU A 387 -69.86 -88.29 181.98
C GLU A 387 -70.13 -89.80 182.11
N ARG A 388 -70.06 -90.54 181.00
CA ARG A 388 -70.18 -92.00 180.99
C ARG A 388 -69.06 -92.68 181.78
N ASN A 389 -67.87 -92.08 181.86
CA ASN A 389 -66.76 -92.60 182.66
C ASN A 389 -66.87 -92.17 184.14
N GLU A 390 -67.33 -90.96 184.44
CA GLU A 390 -67.65 -90.52 185.83
C GLU A 390 -68.61 -91.49 186.52
N LEU A 391 -69.57 -92.03 185.78
CA LEU A 391 -70.54 -93.00 186.29
C LEU A 391 -69.93 -94.40 186.49
N ASN A 392 -68.99 -94.83 185.63
CA ASN A 392 -68.42 -96.18 185.72
C ASN A 392 -67.39 -96.29 186.85
N GLU A 393 -66.55 -95.27 187.06
CA GLU A 393 -65.54 -95.26 188.13
C GLU A 393 -66.18 -95.22 189.53
N LYS A 394 -67.36 -94.59 189.65
CA LYS A 394 -68.21 -94.63 190.86
C LYS A 394 -68.92 -95.98 191.09
N VAL A 395 -68.89 -96.91 190.12
CA VAL A 395 -69.49 -98.25 190.22
C VAL A 395 -68.44 -99.31 190.53
N GLU A 396 -67.26 -99.26 189.88
CA GLU A 396 -66.17 -100.25 190.06
C GLU A 396 -65.73 -100.40 191.53
N VAL A 397 -65.44 -99.29 192.21
CA VAL A 397 -64.89 -99.28 193.59
C VAL A 397 -65.89 -99.85 194.62
N LEU A 398 -67.17 -99.99 194.26
CA LEU A 398 -68.21 -100.57 195.11
C LEU A 398 -68.55 -102.04 194.81
N LYS A 399 -67.94 -102.70 193.80
CA LYS A 399 -68.49 -103.96 193.27
C LYS A 399 -67.57 -105.14 192.91
N GLU A 400 -66.25 -105.03 192.97
CA GLU A 400 -65.38 -106.23 192.90
C GLU A 400 -64.25 -106.16 193.94
N GLN A 401 -64.53 -106.28 195.25
CA GLN A 401 -65.05 -107.48 195.91
C GLN A 401 -66.39 -108.02 195.38
N VAL A 402 -66.38 -109.30 194.95
CA VAL A 402 -67.51 -110.14 194.45
C VAL A 402 -67.84 -110.07 192.93
N SER A 403 -67.10 -110.85 192.12
CA SER A 403 -67.51 -111.61 190.89
C SER A 403 -68.27 -110.90 189.74
N GLY A 404 -68.01 -111.13 188.43
CA GLY A 404 -67.05 -111.99 187.71
C GLY A 404 -67.64 -112.58 186.38
N LYS A 405 -66.77 -112.98 185.42
CA LYS A 405 -67.01 -113.77 184.16
C LYS A 405 -67.65 -113.14 182.87
N VAL A 406 -66.93 -113.33 181.74
CA VAL A 406 -67.37 -113.84 180.39
C VAL A 406 -67.90 -112.92 179.23
N ALA A 407 -67.08 -112.81 178.18
CA ALA A 407 -67.27 -112.90 176.69
C ALA A 407 -68.25 -112.04 175.81
N GLY A 408 -67.74 -111.67 174.60
CA GLY A 408 -68.49 -111.44 173.33
C GLY A 408 -68.83 -109.98 172.92
N ALA A 409 -69.23 -109.61 171.69
CA ALA A 409 -69.06 -110.20 170.33
C ALA A 409 -69.58 -109.25 169.18
N LYS A 410 -69.11 -109.44 167.93
CA LYS A 410 -69.80 -109.23 166.60
C LYS A 410 -70.14 -107.82 165.99
N LEU A 411 -69.81 -107.68 164.68
CA LEU A 411 -70.58 -107.07 163.54
C LEU A 411 -70.90 -105.54 163.53
N ALA A 412 -71.27 -104.84 162.43
CA ALA A 412 -71.05 -104.92 160.96
C ALA A 412 -71.60 -103.61 160.24
N PRO A 413 -72.18 -103.58 159.01
CA PRO A 413 -71.52 -103.12 157.77
C PRO A 413 -72.30 -102.08 156.90
N ARG A 414 -71.91 -101.94 155.60
CA ARG A 414 -72.52 -101.27 154.40
C ARG A 414 -71.78 -100.00 153.87
N VAL A 415 -71.37 -99.86 152.58
CA VAL A 415 -72.06 -99.86 151.25
C VAL A 415 -72.66 -98.47 150.94
N THR A 416 -72.52 -97.80 149.77
CA THR A 416 -72.48 -98.14 148.30
C THR A 416 -71.31 -97.46 147.54
N GLN A 417 -70.62 -98.08 146.56
CA GLN A 417 -70.87 -98.28 145.09
C GLN A 417 -70.45 -97.14 144.11
N PRO A 418 -70.11 -97.44 142.81
CA PRO A 418 -69.09 -96.69 142.03
C PRO A 418 -69.47 -96.42 140.54
N CYS A 419 -68.47 -96.41 139.63
CA CYS A 419 -68.54 -96.47 138.15
C CYS A 419 -68.92 -95.18 137.37
N ALA A 420 -68.68 -95.05 136.05
CA ALA A 420 -67.59 -95.55 135.18
C ALA A 420 -67.68 -94.95 133.74
N ALA A 421 -66.53 -94.76 133.08
CA ALA A 421 -66.22 -94.91 131.63
C ALA A 421 -67.02 -94.19 130.50
N LEU A 422 -66.34 -94.05 129.34
CA LEU A 422 -66.86 -93.72 127.99
C LEU A 422 -67.43 -92.28 127.78
N ALA A 423 -67.60 -91.74 126.56
CA ALA A 423 -66.86 -91.81 125.29
C ALA A 423 -67.48 -90.77 124.30
N SER A 424 -66.82 -90.50 123.16
CA SER A 424 -67.39 -89.78 121.99
C SER A 424 -67.79 -88.30 122.21
N LYS A 425 -68.19 -87.47 121.22
CA LYS A 425 -67.81 -87.21 119.79
C LYS A 425 -68.60 -85.93 119.38
N GLU A 426 -68.58 -85.52 118.11
CA GLU A 426 -69.53 -84.56 117.46
C GLU A 426 -69.34 -83.06 117.83
N LEU A 427 -69.82 -82.07 117.04
CA LEU A 427 -69.78 -81.87 115.58
C LEU A 427 -70.16 -80.39 115.24
N ASN A 428 -69.60 -79.81 114.17
CA ASN A 428 -70.16 -78.67 113.40
C ASN A 428 -70.38 -77.31 114.16
N THR A 429 -70.82 -76.19 113.57
CA THR A 429 -71.49 -75.92 112.26
C THR A 429 -71.24 -74.49 111.71
N ALA A 430 -71.46 -74.31 110.40
CA ALA A 430 -71.94 -73.09 109.70
C ALA A 430 -71.07 -71.80 109.71
N TRP A 431 -70.59 -71.28 108.57
CA TRP A 431 -71.24 -70.60 107.40
C TRP A 431 -71.16 -69.05 107.52
N ASN A 432 -71.20 -68.23 106.46
CA ASN A 432 -71.41 -68.45 105.01
C ASN A 432 -70.62 -67.44 104.12
N SER A 433 -70.64 -67.63 102.79
CA SER A 433 -70.53 -66.65 101.66
C SER A 433 -69.90 -65.25 101.89
N GLY A 434 -69.01 -64.67 101.06
CA GLY A 434 -68.61 -64.90 99.65
C GLY A 434 -68.19 -63.52 99.04
N ALA A 435 -67.86 -63.29 97.76
CA ALA A 435 -67.36 -64.10 96.64
C ALA A 435 -66.90 -63.13 95.49
N GLY A 436 -66.00 -63.53 94.57
CA GLY A 436 -65.62 -62.72 93.37
C GLY A 436 -64.15 -62.78 92.93
N VAL A 437 -63.90 -63.18 91.66
CA VAL A 437 -62.64 -63.51 90.94
C VAL A 437 -62.98 -63.46 89.42
N PRO A 438 -62.08 -63.31 88.39
CA PRO A 438 -60.60 -63.31 88.30
C PRO A 438 -60.05 -61.89 87.89
N MET A 439 -59.10 -61.59 86.97
CA MET A 439 -58.32 -62.32 85.93
C MET A 439 -57.04 -61.57 85.50
N VAL A 440 -56.21 -62.21 84.66
CA VAL A 440 -54.95 -61.71 84.05
C VAL A 440 -54.94 -62.03 82.55
N ALA A 441 -54.45 -61.13 81.68
CA ALA A 441 -54.00 -61.42 80.31
C ALA A 441 -53.11 -60.31 79.74
N ALA A 442 -52.23 -60.66 78.78
CA ALA A 442 -51.48 -59.73 77.91
C ALA A 442 -51.84 -60.00 76.44
N PRO A 443 -51.61 -59.06 75.50
CA PRO A 443 -50.58 -59.26 74.46
C PRO A 443 -49.95 -57.93 73.94
N LYS A 444 -49.28 -57.84 72.78
CA LYS A 444 -48.02 -58.51 72.30
C LYS A 444 -47.72 -58.06 70.85
N ALA A 445 -46.48 -57.60 70.57
CA ALA A 445 -45.92 -57.30 69.22
C ALA A 445 -46.60 -56.12 68.46
N ALA A 446 -46.14 -55.63 67.29
CA ALA A 446 -45.03 -56.02 66.39
C ALA A 446 -44.51 -54.83 65.53
N LYS A 447 -43.32 -54.96 64.90
CA LYS A 447 -42.94 -54.60 63.49
C LYS A 447 -43.25 -53.17 62.92
N GLU A 448 -42.58 -52.60 61.90
CA GLU A 448 -41.40 -53.01 61.10
C GLU A 448 -40.61 -51.82 60.49
N LYS A 449 -39.43 -52.15 59.96
CA LYS A 449 -38.50 -51.44 59.04
C LYS A 449 -39.05 -51.36 57.59
N PRO A 450 -38.33 -50.82 56.56
CA PRO A 450 -37.24 -49.80 56.52
C PRO A 450 -37.31 -48.77 55.36
N ALA A 451 -36.26 -47.94 55.29
CA ALA A 451 -35.84 -46.96 54.27
C ALA A 451 -35.81 -47.35 52.76
N ALA A 452 -35.89 -46.30 51.92
CA ALA A 452 -35.22 -46.11 50.62
C ALA A 452 -35.02 -44.57 50.40
N HIS A 453 -34.15 -44.00 49.56
CA HIS A 453 -33.29 -44.47 48.45
C HIS A 453 -31.91 -43.76 48.42
N LYS A 454 -30.94 -44.31 47.65
CA LYS A 454 -29.76 -43.60 47.07
C LYS A 454 -30.23 -42.65 45.93
N ALA A 455 -29.66 -41.49 45.62
CA ALA A 455 -28.27 -41.04 45.46
C ALA A 455 -27.61 -41.36 44.09
N ALA A 456 -27.66 -40.38 43.17
CA ALA A 456 -26.78 -40.10 42.02
C ALA A 456 -27.10 -38.64 41.56
N SER A 457 -26.21 -37.71 41.17
CA SER A 457 -24.85 -37.71 40.61
C SER A 457 -24.79 -37.88 39.08
N LEU A 458 -24.60 -36.75 38.36
CA LEU A 458 -23.96 -36.55 37.04
C LEU A 458 -24.28 -35.09 36.55
N GLY A 459 -23.39 -34.32 35.92
CA GLY A 459 -21.93 -34.47 35.82
C GLY A 459 -21.27 -34.21 34.46
N THR A 460 -21.55 -33.12 33.74
CA THR A 460 -20.83 -32.75 32.49
C THR A 460 -20.77 -31.23 32.21
N GLY A 461 -19.58 -30.73 31.89
CA GLY A 461 -19.31 -29.68 30.89
C GLY A 461 -18.38 -30.28 29.81
N PRO A 462 -17.63 -29.50 28.99
CA PRO A 462 -17.50 -28.04 28.89
C PRO A 462 -18.20 -27.49 27.61
N THR A 463 -17.85 -26.40 26.91
CA THR A 463 -16.59 -26.06 26.17
C THR A 463 -16.53 -24.54 25.87
N ILE A 464 -15.39 -24.01 25.41
CA ILE A 464 -15.14 -22.58 25.08
C ILE A 464 -14.73 -22.40 23.62
N GLU A 465 -15.43 -21.53 22.89
CA GLU A 465 -15.02 -20.80 21.66
C GLU A 465 -15.73 -19.42 21.75
N SER A 466 -15.20 -18.21 21.50
CA SER A 466 -14.00 -17.71 20.81
C SER A 466 -14.03 -17.76 19.29
N VAL A 467 -14.30 -16.60 18.66
CA VAL A 467 -13.67 -16.04 17.43
C VAL A 467 -14.30 -14.64 17.16
N ASP A 468 -13.51 -13.77 16.51
CA ASP A 468 -13.80 -12.40 16.00
C ASP A 468 -14.32 -11.33 16.99
#